data_AF-A0A8K0C6A2-F1
#
_entry.id   AF-A0A8K0C6A2-F1
#
_cell.length_a   1.000
_cell.length_b   1.000
_cell.length_c   1.000
_cell.angle_alpha   90.00
_cell.angle_beta   90.00
_cell.angle_gamma   90.00
#
_symmetry.space_group_name_H-M   'P 1'
#
loop_
_entity.id
_entity.type
_entity.pdbx_description
1 polymer ?
#
loop_
_entity_poly.entity_id
_entity_poly.type
_entity_poly.pdbx_seq_one_letter_code
_entity_poly.pdbx_strand_id
1 'polypeptide(L)'
;MNLIEKIGDLLQSAQTNIHTFKTTLTNKHVIVFLGNTKSGKSTLVNYIIGTKLVAFEERKPIFKIKKANEDNEGPTIGQGSQSCTTFPNIYPLNKFGMIIIDAPGFDDNRGEAQDIINALYINQIKHAKTVKFVLVCDVNELLMDNIKGFTDLIEKIYGLFPNFENFKSSVSIVFTKDYRQYSQSDVALLLRNKLLDVDGFGTHINKQIVKYFVDNEQLIAIFRMPTYAGDVGHEIDVNIEGARVGSCALVLNEKIMKVTLSPKARLVLLSIYQKYLDSTYFENELKQMLARLEQYFEIDDYVFSSTDDELNDEKQNLRHVLNAVQNEIQKNMLNLNDIGDSLTKSLPITPSPLFVRTFTVLRMIDNNLLMEEVIKNKFISKYEESLKSIVEKVTKLSTKIDEEIKTRNRDREVFKASAIAGGVGGGAAVVGEVLFRTCSNAARLASPFGLVGLIGSVVGGIGASAAGTSYLVQKETQRKRIEARRRQDREVYDGIFEEN
;
A
#
# COMPACT_ATOMS: atom_id res chain seq x y z
N MET A 1 -21.46 5.60 1.22
CA MET A 1 -20.05 5.16 1.31
C MET A 1 -20.03 3.64 1.16
N ASN A 2 -19.33 3.13 0.15
CA ASN A 2 -19.23 1.69 -0.09
C ASN A 2 -18.40 1.05 1.05
N LEU A 3 -18.68 -0.20 1.43
CA LEU A 3 -17.91 -0.94 2.45
C LEU A 3 -16.40 -0.93 2.14
N ILE A 4 -16.05 -0.93 0.86
CA ILE A 4 -14.67 -0.83 0.35
C ILE A 4 -14.03 0.50 0.70
N GLU A 5 -14.73 1.62 0.51
CA GLU A 5 -14.22 2.96 0.86
C GLU A 5 -14.00 3.04 2.38
N LYS A 6 -14.95 2.51 3.16
CA LYS A 6 -14.85 2.49 4.63
C LYS A 6 -13.64 1.67 5.11
N ILE A 7 -13.40 0.50 4.50
CA ILE A 7 -12.23 -0.35 4.79
C ILE A 7 -10.93 0.33 4.31
N GLY A 8 -10.94 0.95 3.13
CA GLY A 8 -9.79 1.68 2.60
C GLY A 8 -9.37 2.84 3.49
N ASP A 9 -10.32 3.64 3.96
CA ASP A 9 -10.04 4.77 4.85
C ASP A 9 -9.57 4.32 6.24
N LEU A 10 -10.17 3.25 6.77
CA LEU A 10 -9.73 2.62 8.02
C LEU A 10 -8.31 2.04 7.92
N LEU A 11 -7.99 1.36 6.83
CA LEU A 11 -6.67 0.76 6.62
C LEU A 11 -5.61 1.82 6.34
N GLN A 12 -5.94 2.88 5.61
CA GLN A 12 -5.04 4.02 5.41
C GLN A 12 -4.73 4.72 6.75
N SER A 13 -5.76 4.95 7.57
CA SER A 13 -5.59 5.48 8.93
C SER A 13 -4.79 4.52 9.81
N ALA A 14 -4.96 3.21 9.63
CA ALA A 14 -4.20 2.19 10.35
C ALA A 14 -2.74 2.10 9.89
N GLN A 15 -2.40 2.40 8.63
CA GLN A 15 -1.05 2.17 8.10
C GLN A 15 0.05 2.95 8.84
N THR A 16 -0.15 4.26 9.04
CA THR A 16 0.79 5.08 9.81
C THR A 16 0.89 4.58 11.24
N ASN A 17 -0.25 4.24 11.85
CA ASN A 17 -0.29 3.74 13.22
C ASN A 17 0.35 2.36 13.36
N ILE A 18 0.21 1.47 12.38
CA ILE A 18 0.80 0.13 12.34
C ILE A 18 2.32 0.23 12.23
N HIS A 19 2.85 1.17 11.44
CA HIS A 19 4.30 1.38 11.36
C HIS A 19 4.85 1.85 12.72
N THR A 20 4.25 2.87 13.32
CA THR A 20 4.62 3.37 14.65
C THR A 20 4.46 2.30 15.73
N PHE A 21 3.42 1.49 15.65
CA PHE A 21 3.19 0.36 16.54
C PHE A 21 4.32 -0.66 16.41
N LYS A 22 4.63 -1.09 15.19
CA LYS A 22 5.74 -2.02 14.89
C LYS A 22 7.08 -1.51 15.42
N THR A 23 7.42 -0.25 15.14
CA THR A 23 8.69 0.33 15.63
C THR A 23 8.74 0.38 17.15
N THR A 24 7.61 0.68 17.80
CA THR A 24 7.50 0.66 19.27
C THR A 24 7.67 -0.75 19.85
N LEU A 25 7.15 -1.80 19.18
CA LEU A 25 7.29 -3.18 19.64
C LEU A 25 8.70 -3.75 19.43
N THR A 26 9.42 -3.26 18.42
CA THR A 26 10.69 -3.83 17.98
C THR A 26 11.69 -3.86 19.13
N ASN A 27 12.26 -5.04 19.40
CA ASN A 27 13.20 -5.29 20.50
C ASN A 27 12.66 -5.03 21.92
N LYS A 28 11.33 -4.97 22.11
CA LYS A 28 10.70 -4.81 23.43
C LYS A 28 10.13 -6.13 23.97
N HIS A 29 10.09 -6.23 25.29
CA HIS A 29 9.36 -7.28 26.01
C HIS A 29 7.89 -6.84 26.14
N VAL A 30 6.97 -7.66 25.65
CA VAL A 30 5.56 -7.28 25.45
C VAL A 30 4.62 -8.18 26.24
N ILE A 31 3.66 -7.57 26.93
CA ILE A 31 2.53 -8.25 27.55
C ILE A 31 1.26 -7.91 26.77
N VAL A 32 0.55 -8.93 26.31
CA VAL A 32 -0.69 -8.79 25.54
C VAL A 32 -1.85 -9.32 26.36
N PHE A 33 -2.78 -8.44 26.69
CA PHE A 33 -4.00 -8.86 27.37
C PHE A 33 -5.06 -9.27 26.35
N LEU A 34 -5.58 -10.47 26.49
CA LEU A 34 -6.52 -11.09 25.57
C LEU A 34 -7.77 -11.51 26.34
N GLY A 35 -8.94 -11.10 25.89
CA GLY A 35 -10.20 -11.45 26.56
C GLY A 35 -11.41 -10.93 25.80
N ASN A 36 -12.55 -11.57 26.02
CA ASN A 36 -13.82 -11.17 25.43
C ASN A 36 -14.21 -9.76 25.89
N THR A 37 -15.11 -9.12 25.14
CA THR A 37 -15.69 -7.83 25.54
C THR A 37 -16.32 -7.95 26.94
N LYS A 38 -16.06 -6.96 27.82
CA LYS A 38 -16.46 -6.95 29.25
C LYS A 38 -15.80 -7.99 30.16
N SER A 39 -14.71 -8.63 29.75
CA SER A 39 -13.88 -9.49 30.61
C SER A 39 -13.14 -8.75 31.73
N GLY A 40 -13.20 -7.41 31.78
CA GLY A 40 -12.46 -6.60 32.78
C GLY A 40 -11.02 -6.23 32.36
N LYS A 41 -10.64 -6.50 31.11
CA LYS A 41 -9.29 -6.22 30.57
C LYS A 41 -8.81 -4.77 30.79
N SER A 42 -9.55 -3.76 30.33
CA SER A 42 -9.12 -2.36 30.45
C SER A 42 -9.03 -1.94 31.93
N THR A 43 -9.92 -2.44 32.79
CA THR A 43 -9.85 -2.22 34.24
C THR A 43 -8.57 -2.82 34.82
N LEU A 44 -8.25 -4.07 34.45
CA LEU A 44 -7.03 -4.75 34.88
C LEU A 44 -5.77 -4.03 34.38
N VAL A 45 -5.74 -3.56 33.13
CA VAL A 45 -4.61 -2.80 32.59
C VAL A 45 -4.40 -1.49 33.36
N ASN A 46 -5.46 -0.72 33.61
CA ASN A 46 -5.38 0.50 34.43
C ASN A 46 -4.83 0.20 35.84
N TYR A 47 -5.29 -0.89 36.46
CA TYR A 47 -4.78 -1.31 37.76
C TYR A 47 -3.28 -1.60 37.70
N ILE A 48 -2.82 -2.37 36.71
CA ILE A 48 -1.42 -2.78 36.57
C ILE A 48 -0.48 -1.60 36.30
N ILE A 49 -0.89 -0.63 35.49
CA ILE A 49 -0.07 0.55 35.18
C ILE A 49 -0.12 1.62 36.29
N GLY A 50 -0.87 1.38 37.36
CA GLY A 50 -0.97 2.28 38.51
C GLY A 50 -1.92 3.46 38.31
N THR A 51 -2.83 3.40 37.34
CA THR A 51 -3.88 4.42 37.20
C THR A 51 -4.78 4.37 38.43
N LYS A 52 -5.04 5.52 39.04
CA LYS A 52 -5.91 5.59 40.22
C LYS A 52 -7.34 5.17 39.86
N LEU A 53 -7.81 4.07 40.46
CA LEU A 53 -9.14 3.49 40.26
C LEU A 53 -9.99 3.69 41.51
N VAL A 54 -11.29 3.95 41.30
CA VAL A 54 -12.27 4.07 42.38
C VAL A 54 -13.44 3.11 42.17
N ALA A 55 -13.82 2.45 43.25
CA ALA A 55 -15.01 1.65 43.35
C ALA A 55 -16.21 2.54 43.73
N PHE A 56 -17.34 2.35 43.06
CA PHE A 56 -18.60 3.00 43.40
C PHE A 56 -19.73 1.97 43.45
N GLU A 57 -20.70 2.22 44.31
CA GLU A 57 -21.88 1.37 44.43
C GLU A 57 -22.79 1.57 43.22
N GLU A 58 -23.03 0.53 42.43
CA GLU A 58 -24.06 0.57 41.38
C GLU A 58 -25.41 0.13 41.96
N ARG A 59 -25.39 -1.02 42.65
CA ARG A 59 -26.56 -1.59 43.30
C ARG A 59 -26.08 -2.48 44.43
N LYS A 60 -26.31 -2.12 45.70
CA LYS A 60 -26.00 -2.97 46.86
C LYS A 60 -26.31 -4.46 46.59
N PRO A 61 -25.35 -5.39 46.77
CA PRO A 61 -23.94 -5.24 47.21
C PRO A 61 -22.90 -5.19 46.07
N ILE A 62 -23.28 -4.78 44.85
CA ILE A 62 -22.45 -4.77 43.65
C ILE A 62 -21.74 -3.41 43.50
N PHE A 63 -20.40 -3.47 43.50
CA PHE A 63 -19.52 -2.33 43.25
C PHE A 63 -18.91 -2.40 41.85
N LYS A 64 -18.87 -1.26 41.17
CA LYS A 64 -18.22 -1.09 39.86
C LYS A 64 -16.96 -0.25 40.00
N ILE A 65 -16.01 -0.48 39.10
CA ILE A 65 -14.75 0.26 39.05
C ILE A 65 -14.78 1.27 37.90
N LYS A 66 -14.29 2.49 38.18
CA LYS A 66 -13.98 3.52 37.17
C LYS A 66 -12.64 4.17 37.47
N LYS A 67 -12.12 4.97 36.54
CA LYS A 67 -10.97 5.84 36.83
C LYS A 67 -11.39 6.91 37.84
N ALA A 68 -10.48 7.29 38.73
CA ALA A 68 -10.68 8.43 39.62
C ALA A 68 -10.81 9.75 38.83
N ASN A 69 -10.03 9.86 37.76
CA ASN A 69 -10.12 10.92 36.76
C ASN A 69 -10.01 10.29 35.37
N GLU A 70 -10.96 10.60 34.47
CA GLU A 70 -10.98 10.05 33.10
C GLU A 70 -9.76 10.52 32.27
N ASP A 71 -9.20 11.68 32.61
CA ASP A 71 -8.01 12.24 31.96
C ASP A 71 -6.70 11.53 32.37
N ASN A 72 -6.74 10.67 33.38
CA ASN A 72 -5.56 9.90 33.78
C ASN A 72 -5.13 8.94 32.66
N GLU A 73 -3.81 8.76 32.53
CA GLU A 73 -3.22 7.77 31.63
C GLU A 73 -3.84 6.38 31.83
N GLY A 74 -3.93 5.62 30.74
CA GLY A 74 -4.51 4.28 30.72
C GLY A 74 -5.74 4.14 29.83
N PRO A 75 -6.19 2.92 29.57
CA PRO A 75 -7.29 2.67 28.64
C PRO A 75 -8.62 3.15 29.22
N THR A 76 -9.54 3.62 28.38
CA THR A 76 -10.89 4.00 28.82
C THR A 76 -11.64 2.77 29.34
N ILE A 77 -12.28 2.90 30.51
CA ILE A 77 -13.10 1.83 31.09
C ILE A 77 -14.54 2.01 30.59
N GLY A 78 -14.91 1.24 29.57
CA GLY A 78 -16.26 1.30 29.00
C GLY A 78 -17.34 0.80 29.96
N GLN A 79 -18.41 1.59 30.14
CA GLN A 79 -19.62 1.22 30.90
C GLN A 79 -20.70 0.56 30.01
N GLY A 80 -20.53 0.58 28.67
CA GLY A 80 -21.50 0.12 27.67
C GLY A 80 -21.25 -1.28 27.07
N SER A 81 -22.06 -1.68 26.08
CA SER A 81 -21.95 -2.96 25.35
C SER A 81 -20.98 -2.93 24.16
N GLN A 82 -20.44 -1.76 23.80
CA GLN A 82 -19.51 -1.61 22.68
C GLN A 82 -18.07 -1.43 23.17
N SER A 83 -17.13 -2.01 22.42
CA SER A 83 -15.69 -1.86 22.64
C SER A 83 -15.25 -0.41 22.33
N CYS A 84 -14.55 0.24 23.26
CA CYS A 84 -14.06 1.61 23.08
C CYS A 84 -12.69 1.68 22.37
N THR A 85 -11.94 0.57 22.32
CA THR A 85 -10.54 0.54 21.85
C THR A 85 -10.47 0.19 20.36
N THR A 86 -10.46 1.18 19.46
CA THR A 86 -10.40 0.95 18.00
C THR A 86 -9.00 0.56 17.51
N PHE A 87 -7.97 1.14 18.11
CA PHE A 87 -6.56 0.84 17.86
C PHE A 87 -5.92 0.40 19.17
N PRO A 88 -5.00 -0.58 19.16
CA PRO A 88 -4.33 -0.99 20.38
C PRO A 88 -3.52 0.17 20.96
N ASN A 89 -3.66 0.37 22.27
CA ASN A 89 -2.84 1.33 22.99
C ASN A 89 -1.65 0.62 23.63
N ILE A 90 -0.50 1.31 23.68
CA ILE A 90 0.71 0.82 24.31
C ILE A 90 0.93 1.60 25.60
N TYR A 91 1.13 0.88 26.71
CA TYR A 91 1.42 1.47 28.01
C TYR A 91 2.76 0.95 28.53
N PRO A 92 3.69 1.84 28.93
CA PRO A 92 4.96 1.40 29.52
C PRO A 92 4.71 0.79 30.90
N LEU A 93 5.36 -0.34 31.17
CA LEU A 93 5.38 -0.97 32.48
C LEU A 93 6.80 -0.88 33.04
N ASN A 94 7.13 0.32 33.51
CA ASN A 94 8.49 0.72 33.90
C ASN A 94 9.11 -0.22 34.95
N LYS A 95 8.30 -0.73 35.91
CA LYS A 95 8.75 -1.66 36.96
C LYS A 95 9.46 -2.91 36.39
N PHE A 96 9.06 -3.36 35.20
CA PHE A 96 9.58 -4.58 34.58
C PHE A 96 10.35 -4.33 33.27
N GLY A 97 10.50 -3.08 32.83
CA GLY A 97 11.11 -2.77 31.53
C GLY A 97 10.33 -3.36 30.35
N MET A 98 9.01 -3.53 30.51
CA MET A 98 8.10 -4.12 29.52
C MET A 98 7.11 -3.09 29.01
N ILE A 99 6.38 -3.45 27.97
CA ILE A 99 5.21 -2.70 27.50
C ILE A 99 3.96 -3.57 27.52
N ILE A 100 2.83 -2.97 27.89
CA ILE A 100 1.52 -3.58 27.85
C ILE A 100 0.81 -3.12 26.59
N ILE A 101 0.20 -4.06 25.89
CA ILE A 101 -0.71 -3.79 24.78
C ILE A 101 -2.13 -4.03 25.26
N ASP A 102 -2.93 -2.97 25.33
CA ASP A 102 -4.39 -3.09 25.42
C ASP A 102 -4.94 -3.28 24.02
N ALA A 103 -5.11 -4.54 23.62
CA ALA A 103 -5.70 -4.88 22.34
C ALA A 103 -7.24 -4.73 22.41
N PRO A 104 -7.89 -4.36 21.29
CA PRO A 104 -9.33 -4.53 21.13
C PRO A 104 -9.77 -5.94 21.56
N GLY A 105 -10.97 -6.06 22.13
CA GLY A 105 -11.53 -7.37 22.48
C GLY A 105 -11.62 -8.29 21.26
N PHE A 106 -11.40 -9.59 21.47
CA PHE A 106 -11.76 -10.58 20.44
C PHE A 106 -13.27 -10.58 20.22
N ASP A 107 -13.72 -10.75 18.97
CA ASP A 107 -15.11 -10.56 18.53
C ASP A 107 -15.63 -9.16 18.80
N ASP A 108 -14.85 -8.15 18.42
CA ASP A 108 -15.33 -6.78 18.39
C ASP A 108 -16.56 -6.69 17.47
N ASN A 109 -17.68 -6.27 18.04
CA ASN A 109 -18.98 -6.20 17.37
C ASN A 109 -19.09 -5.05 16.34
N ARG A 110 -17.98 -4.34 16.11
CA ARG A 110 -17.87 -3.24 15.13
C ARG A 110 -17.73 -3.72 13.67
N GLY A 111 -17.76 -5.03 13.45
CA GLY A 111 -17.89 -5.65 12.12
C GLY A 111 -16.55 -6.07 11.50
N GLU A 112 -16.62 -6.51 10.26
CA GLU A 112 -15.54 -7.19 9.52
C GLU A 112 -14.31 -6.29 9.33
N ALA A 113 -14.52 -4.98 9.17
CA ALA A 113 -13.43 -4.02 9.02
C ALA A 113 -12.56 -3.95 10.29
N GLN A 114 -13.18 -3.96 11.48
CA GLN A 114 -12.45 -3.93 12.75
C GLN A 114 -11.68 -5.24 12.96
N ASP A 115 -12.27 -6.37 12.58
CA ASP A 115 -11.61 -7.68 12.65
C ASP A 115 -10.31 -7.72 11.81
N ILE A 116 -10.36 -7.17 10.59
CA ILE A 116 -9.17 -7.04 9.73
C ILE A 116 -8.10 -6.17 10.41
N ILE A 117 -8.48 -5.02 10.98
CA ILE A 117 -7.55 -4.11 11.65
C ILE A 117 -6.93 -4.82 12.86
N ASN A 118 -7.72 -5.48 13.69
CA ASN A 118 -7.25 -6.22 14.86
C ASN A 118 -6.23 -7.28 14.45
N ALA A 119 -6.52 -8.03 13.40
CA ALA A 119 -5.63 -9.05 12.85
C ALA A 119 -4.30 -8.45 12.38
N LEU A 120 -4.31 -7.28 11.73
CA LEU A 120 -3.08 -6.57 11.30
C LEU A 120 -2.21 -6.14 12.48
N TYR A 121 -2.81 -5.61 13.55
CA TYR A 121 -2.07 -5.23 14.76
C TYR A 121 -1.54 -6.44 15.52
N ILE A 122 -2.36 -7.48 15.65
CA ILE A 122 -1.95 -8.75 16.25
C ILE A 122 -0.75 -9.32 15.48
N ASN A 123 -0.73 -9.25 14.14
CA ASN A 123 0.43 -9.67 13.37
C ASN A 123 1.71 -8.91 13.71
N GLN A 124 1.63 -7.63 14.11
CA GLN A 124 2.82 -6.85 14.45
C GLN A 124 3.49 -7.32 15.74
N ILE A 125 2.77 -8.06 16.60
CA ILE A 125 3.31 -8.61 17.87
C ILE A 125 4.52 -9.52 17.61
N LYS A 126 4.63 -10.13 16.42
CA LYS A 126 5.80 -10.93 16.01
C LYS A 126 7.13 -10.16 15.99
N HIS A 127 7.09 -8.83 15.97
CA HIS A 127 8.29 -7.98 16.00
C HIS A 127 8.81 -7.70 17.42
N ALA A 128 8.07 -8.11 18.45
CA ALA A 128 8.52 -8.03 19.83
C ALA A 128 9.73 -8.96 20.09
N LYS A 129 10.60 -8.57 21.03
CA LYS A 129 11.71 -9.42 21.49
C LYS A 129 11.19 -10.68 22.17
N THR A 130 10.21 -10.50 23.06
CA THR A 130 9.49 -11.60 23.70
C THR A 130 8.05 -11.20 23.98
N VAL A 131 7.15 -12.17 24.05
CA VAL A 131 5.74 -11.93 24.30
C VAL A 131 5.22 -12.79 25.45
N LYS A 132 4.36 -12.21 26.29
CA LYS A 132 3.54 -12.91 27.28
C LYS A 132 2.07 -12.62 26.99
N PHE A 133 1.25 -13.66 26.87
CA PHE A 133 -0.20 -13.57 26.73
C PHE A 133 -0.85 -13.71 28.10
N VAL A 134 -1.69 -12.75 28.45
CA VAL A 134 -2.50 -12.79 29.68
C VAL A 134 -3.96 -12.90 29.28
N LEU A 135 -4.55 -14.06 29.55
CA LEU A 135 -5.94 -14.33 29.22
C LEU A 135 -6.80 -13.74 30.33
N VAL A 136 -7.79 -12.94 29.98
CA VAL A 136 -8.67 -12.26 30.94
C VAL A 136 -10.07 -12.82 30.76
N CYS A 137 -10.57 -13.48 31.80
CA CYS A 137 -11.87 -14.15 31.81
C CYS A 137 -12.71 -13.68 33.00
N ASP A 138 -14.02 -13.72 32.87
CA ASP A 138 -14.93 -13.55 34.01
C ASP A 138 -15.00 -14.87 34.79
N VAL A 139 -14.70 -14.86 36.10
CA VAL A 139 -14.74 -16.10 36.91
C VAL A 139 -16.13 -16.73 36.92
N ASN A 140 -17.17 -15.93 36.75
CA ASN A 140 -18.55 -16.39 36.76
C ASN A 140 -18.90 -17.21 35.52
N GLU A 141 -18.15 -17.08 34.42
CA GLU A 141 -18.32 -17.95 33.25
C GLU A 141 -18.02 -19.40 33.60
N LEU A 142 -17.08 -19.68 34.52
CA LEU A 142 -16.77 -21.05 34.96
C LEU A 142 -17.91 -21.71 35.74
N LEU A 143 -18.82 -20.91 36.30
CA LEU A 143 -19.96 -21.39 37.07
C LEU A 143 -21.17 -21.69 36.18
N MET A 144 -21.17 -21.21 34.94
CA MET A 144 -22.23 -21.50 33.98
C MET A 144 -22.08 -22.92 33.43
N ASP A 145 -23.19 -23.56 33.06
CA ASP A 145 -23.16 -24.90 32.46
C ASP A 145 -22.36 -24.89 31.16
N ASN A 146 -22.56 -23.84 30.35
CA ASN A 146 -21.81 -23.61 29.11
C ASN A 146 -20.73 -22.54 29.31
N ILE A 147 -19.48 -22.98 29.41
CA ILE A 147 -18.28 -22.12 29.54
C ILE A 147 -17.83 -21.51 28.19
N LYS A 148 -18.79 -21.22 27.30
CA LYS A 148 -18.56 -20.83 25.91
C LYS A 148 -17.58 -19.67 25.76
N GLY A 149 -17.75 -18.62 26.56
CA GLY A 149 -16.88 -17.44 26.49
C GLY A 149 -15.40 -17.79 26.70
N PHE A 150 -15.12 -18.65 27.68
CA PHE A 150 -13.79 -19.14 27.97
C PHE A 150 -13.25 -20.08 26.88
N THR A 151 -14.06 -21.02 26.37
CA THR A 151 -13.63 -21.92 25.29
C THR A 151 -13.38 -21.16 23.99
N ASP A 152 -14.23 -20.18 23.65
CA ASP A 152 -14.06 -19.32 22.48
C ASP A 152 -12.75 -18.52 22.58
N LEU A 153 -12.39 -18.06 23.78
CA LEU A 153 -11.11 -17.38 24.00
C LEU A 153 -9.92 -18.32 23.77
N ILE A 154 -9.98 -19.54 24.28
CA ILE A 154 -8.95 -20.56 24.08
C ILE A 154 -8.79 -20.88 22.58
N GLU A 155 -9.90 -21.11 21.88
CA GLU A 155 -9.89 -21.45 20.46
C GLU A 155 -9.29 -20.33 19.61
N LYS A 156 -9.53 -19.07 19.96
CA LYS A 156 -8.92 -17.93 19.27
C LYS A 156 -7.42 -17.87 19.47
N ILE A 157 -6.94 -18.09 20.70
CA ILE A 157 -5.50 -18.13 20.96
C ILE A 157 -4.85 -19.30 20.23
N TYR A 158 -5.52 -20.45 20.19
CA TYR A 158 -5.04 -21.58 19.41
C TYR A 158 -5.05 -21.29 17.89
N GLY A 159 -6.04 -20.54 17.41
CA GLY A 159 -6.05 -20.01 16.05
C GLY A 159 -4.80 -19.17 15.76
N LEU A 160 -4.43 -18.30 16.71
CA LEU A 160 -3.22 -17.50 16.65
C LEU A 160 -1.94 -18.33 16.77
N PHE A 161 -1.97 -19.41 17.54
CA PHE A 161 -0.82 -20.26 17.86
C PHE A 161 -1.22 -21.74 17.79
N PRO A 162 -1.23 -22.35 16.59
CA PRO A 162 -1.76 -23.70 16.39
C PRO A 162 -0.97 -24.82 17.07
N ASN A 163 0.16 -24.51 17.68
CA ASN A 163 0.94 -25.46 18.46
C ASN A 163 1.10 -24.94 19.89
N PHE A 164 0.26 -25.44 20.79
CA PHE A 164 0.24 -25.02 22.19
C PHE A 164 1.57 -25.21 22.91
N GLU A 165 2.29 -26.28 22.60
CA GLU A 165 3.59 -26.58 23.17
C GLU A 165 4.61 -25.46 22.93
N ASN A 166 4.50 -24.76 21.80
CA ASN A 166 5.42 -23.69 21.45
C ASN A 166 5.20 -22.41 22.28
N PHE A 167 4.01 -22.19 22.87
CA PHE A 167 3.70 -20.93 23.54
C PHE A 167 3.18 -21.07 24.98
N LYS A 168 2.92 -22.30 25.47
CA LYS A 168 2.38 -22.53 26.82
C LYS A 168 3.16 -21.86 27.94
N SER A 169 4.49 -21.78 27.84
CA SER A 169 5.34 -21.10 28.83
C SER A 169 5.09 -19.59 28.92
N SER A 170 4.46 -19.02 27.90
CA SER A 170 4.17 -17.59 27.76
C SER A 170 2.69 -17.29 27.72
N VAL A 171 1.86 -18.16 28.30
CA VAL A 171 0.46 -17.84 28.62
C VAL A 171 0.27 -17.82 30.14
N SER A 172 -0.63 -16.98 30.62
CA SER A 172 -1.18 -16.99 31.98
C SER A 172 -2.65 -16.58 31.91
N ILE A 173 -3.42 -16.83 32.96
CA ILE A 173 -4.83 -16.48 33.01
C ILE A 173 -5.15 -15.65 34.24
N VAL A 174 -6.00 -14.65 34.08
CA VAL A 174 -6.52 -13.79 35.14
C VAL A 174 -8.04 -13.89 35.10
N PHE A 175 -8.62 -14.38 36.18
CA PHE A 175 -10.06 -14.39 36.38
C PHE A 175 -10.50 -13.12 37.10
N THR A 176 -11.44 -12.39 36.52
CA THR A 176 -11.95 -11.13 37.04
C THR A 176 -13.34 -11.30 37.65
N LYS A 177 -13.84 -10.23 38.31
CA LYS A 177 -15.20 -10.14 38.86
C LYS A 177 -15.52 -11.24 39.88
N ASP A 178 -14.48 -11.64 40.60
CA ASP A 178 -14.64 -12.54 41.73
C ASP A 178 -15.25 -11.78 42.92
N TYR A 179 -16.54 -12.04 43.17
CA TYR A 179 -17.25 -11.59 44.36
C TYR A 179 -17.27 -12.66 45.48
N ARG A 180 -16.86 -13.89 45.17
CA ARG A 180 -16.89 -15.03 46.11
C ARG A 180 -15.58 -15.22 46.86
N GLN A 181 -14.56 -14.42 46.51
CA GLN A 181 -13.22 -14.45 47.10
C GLN A 181 -12.55 -15.81 46.89
N TYR A 182 -12.70 -16.37 45.69
CA TYR A 182 -12.01 -17.59 45.31
C TYR A 182 -10.49 -17.45 45.51
N SER A 183 -9.88 -18.56 45.92
CA SER A 183 -8.43 -18.77 45.85
C SER A 183 -8.04 -19.33 44.47
N GLN A 184 -6.73 -19.32 44.17
CA GLN A 184 -6.21 -19.92 42.94
C GLN A 184 -6.58 -21.40 42.84
N SER A 185 -6.50 -22.14 43.95
CA SER A 185 -6.84 -23.57 44.00
C SER A 185 -8.36 -23.81 43.85
N ASP A 186 -9.22 -22.90 44.33
CA ASP A 186 -10.66 -23.00 44.07
C ASP A 186 -10.96 -22.89 42.58
N VAL A 187 -10.34 -21.93 41.89
CA VAL A 187 -10.50 -21.75 40.44
C VAL A 187 -9.91 -22.95 39.67
N ALA A 188 -8.75 -23.47 40.09
CA ALA A 188 -8.17 -24.67 39.50
C ALA A 188 -9.10 -25.89 39.67
N LEU A 189 -9.75 -26.02 40.82
CA LEU A 189 -10.75 -27.06 41.07
C LEU A 189 -12.00 -26.87 40.19
N LEU A 190 -12.49 -25.65 40.01
CA LEU A 190 -13.60 -25.37 39.08
C LEU A 190 -13.25 -25.79 37.64
N LEU A 191 -12.04 -25.44 37.17
CA LEU A 191 -11.55 -25.86 35.85
C LEU A 191 -11.41 -27.38 35.74
N ARG A 192 -10.90 -28.05 36.79
CA ARG A 192 -10.78 -29.51 36.85
C ARG A 192 -12.15 -30.18 36.79
N ASN A 193 -13.13 -29.67 37.52
CA ASN A 193 -14.49 -30.21 37.49
C ASN A 193 -15.11 -30.06 36.10
N LYS A 194 -14.89 -28.92 35.44
CA LYS A 194 -15.32 -28.73 34.05
C LYS A 194 -14.61 -29.70 33.10
N LEU A 195 -13.33 -30.03 33.29
CA LEU A 195 -12.61 -31.03 32.47
C LEU A 195 -13.19 -32.43 32.55
N LEU A 196 -13.74 -32.80 33.71
CA LEU A 196 -14.38 -34.10 33.94
C LEU A 196 -15.79 -34.16 33.32
N ASP A 197 -16.40 -33.01 33.07
CA ASP A 197 -17.66 -32.90 32.35
C ASP A 197 -17.43 -33.17 30.86
N VAL A 198 -17.93 -34.31 30.39
CA VAL A 198 -17.66 -34.84 29.04
C VAL A 198 -18.21 -33.90 27.96
N ASP A 199 -19.29 -33.18 28.27
CA ASP A 199 -20.01 -32.29 27.35
C ASP A 199 -19.61 -30.81 27.50
N GLY A 200 -18.94 -30.45 28.60
CA GLY A 200 -18.66 -29.05 28.97
C GLY A 200 -17.46 -28.41 28.27
N PHE A 201 -16.45 -29.19 27.89
CA PHE A 201 -15.26 -28.68 27.18
C PHE A 201 -15.22 -29.18 25.74
N GLY A 202 -15.38 -28.25 24.79
CA GLY A 202 -15.45 -28.50 23.35
C GLY A 202 -14.33 -29.38 22.76
N THR A 203 -13.37 -28.77 22.08
CA THR A 203 -12.36 -29.51 21.31
C THR A 203 -11.26 -30.15 22.19
N HIS A 204 -10.52 -31.14 21.66
CA HIS A 204 -9.37 -31.75 22.36
C HIS A 204 -8.36 -30.68 22.83
N ILE A 205 -8.14 -29.64 22.04
CA ILE A 205 -7.21 -28.57 22.38
C ILE A 205 -7.66 -27.77 23.61
N ASN A 206 -8.95 -27.50 23.75
CA ASN A 206 -9.49 -26.82 24.94
C ASN A 206 -9.15 -27.62 26.20
N LYS A 207 -9.32 -28.94 26.15
CA LYS A 207 -8.96 -29.84 27.26
C LYS A 207 -7.47 -29.81 27.58
N GLN A 208 -6.59 -29.75 26.58
CA GLN A 208 -5.13 -29.67 26.81
C GLN A 208 -4.72 -28.36 27.50
N ILE A 209 -5.25 -27.23 27.03
CA ILE A 209 -4.91 -25.89 27.56
C ILE A 209 -5.43 -25.73 28.99
N VAL A 210 -6.64 -26.21 29.26
CA VAL A 210 -7.22 -26.14 30.61
C VAL A 210 -6.47 -27.07 31.54
N LYS A 211 -6.14 -28.30 31.10
CA LYS A 211 -5.31 -29.22 31.88
C LYS A 211 -3.97 -28.58 32.22
N TYR A 212 -3.35 -27.84 31.30
CA TYR A 212 -2.12 -27.11 31.58
C TYR A 212 -2.29 -26.09 32.72
N PHE A 213 -3.36 -25.31 32.75
CA PHE A 213 -3.61 -24.38 33.85
C PHE A 213 -3.91 -25.09 35.18
N VAL A 214 -4.66 -26.19 35.16
CA VAL A 214 -4.93 -27.03 36.34
C VAL A 214 -3.65 -27.65 36.90
N ASP A 215 -2.75 -28.09 36.03
CA ASP A 215 -1.46 -28.68 36.43
C ASP A 215 -0.42 -27.59 36.82
N ASN A 216 -0.72 -26.31 36.58
CA ASN A 216 0.17 -25.16 36.84
C ASN A 216 -0.60 -24.00 37.50
N GLU A 217 -1.19 -24.25 38.67
CA GLU A 217 -2.06 -23.30 39.38
C GLU A 217 -1.41 -21.92 39.60
N GLN A 218 -0.07 -21.85 39.69
CA GLN A 218 0.67 -20.59 39.79
C GLN A 218 0.44 -19.65 38.59
N LEU A 219 0.03 -20.16 37.42
CA LEU A 219 -0.26 -19.35 36.23
C LEU A 219 -1.67 -18.73 36.24
N ILE A 220 -2.45 -19.02 37.28
CA ILE A 220 -3.79 -18.50 37.50
C ILE A 220 -3.70 -17.31 38.47
N ALA A 221 -4.22 -16.16 38.08
CA ALA A 221 -4.42 -15.01 38.96
C ALA A 221 -5.91 -14.66 39.06
N ILE A 222 -6.26 -13.93 40.11
CA ILE A 222 -7.62 -13.51 40.38
C ILE A 222 -7.62 -12.00 40.62
N PHE A 223 -8.42 -11.27 39.84
CA PHE A 223 -8.70 -9.85 39.99
C PHE A 223 -10.07 -9.68 40.64
N ARG A 224 -10.07 -9.50 41.95
CA ARG A 224 -11.28 -9.48 42.77
C ARG A 224 -12.13 -8.24 42.52
N MET A 225 -13.43 -8.37 42.75
CA MET A 225 -14.32 -7.21 42.79
C MET A 225 -14.16 -6.51 44.15
N PRO A 226 -14.13 -5.16 44.20
CA PRO A 226 -14.08 -4.43 45.46
C PRO A 226 -15.30 -4.72 46.32
N THR A 227 -15.13 -4.73 47.64
CA THR A 227 -16.21 -5.02 48.60
C THR A 227 -16.83 -3.77 49.22
N TYR A 228 -16.23 -2.60 49.00
CA TYR A 228 -16.73 -1.31 49.42
C TYR A 228 -16.46 -0.23 48.36
N ALA A 229 -17.11 0.93 48.50
CA ALA A 229 -16.85 2.10 47.66
C ALA A 229 -15.61 2.85 48.17
N GLY A 230 -14.75 3.31 47.26
CA GLY A 230 -13.51 4.01 47.64
C GLY A 230 -12.34 3.71 46.71
N ASP A 231 -11.12 3.95 47.19
CA ASP A 231 -9.89 3.65 46.46
C ASP A 231 -9.68 2.14 46.35
N VAL A 232 -9.40 1.67 45.13
CA VAL A 232 -9.21 0.25 44.81
C VAL A 232 -7.79 -0.21 45.14
N GLY A 233 -6.82 0.71 45.22
CA GLY A 233 -5.38 0.42 45.20
C GLY A 233 -4.84 -0.41 46.37
N HIS A 234 -5.56 -0.48 47.50
CA HIS A 234 -5.13 -1.21 48.69
C HIS A 234 -5.85 -2.56 48.89
N GLU A 235 -6.98 -2.77 48.22
CA GLU A 235 -7.88 -3.89 48.52
C GLU A 235 -7.67 -5.09 47.60
N ILE A 236 -7.29 -4.83 46.34
CA ILE A 236 -7.12 -5.89 45.36
C ILE A 236 -5.65 -6.31 45.33
N ASP A 237 -5.29 -7.33 46.09
CA ASP A 237 -4.02 -8.06 45.89
C ASP A 237 -4.17 -8.99 44.69
N VAL A 238 -3.88 -8.48 43.49
CA VAL A 238 -3.74 -9.35 42.33
C VAL A 238 -2.37 -9.97 42.42
N ASN A 239 -2.32 -11.30 42.54
CA ASN A 239 -1.07 -12.05 42.48
C ASN A 239 -0.46 -12.05 41.06
N ILE A 240 -0.18 -10.87 40.52
CA ILE A 240 0.42 -10.59 39.21
C ILE A 240 1.84 -11.16 39.17
N GLU A 241 2.55 -11.09 40.29
CA GLU A 241 3.88 -11.68 40.44
C GLU A 241 3.81 -13.21 40.41
N GLY A 242 2.83 -13.82 41.09
CA GLY A 242 2.57 -15.28 41.07
C GLY A 242 2.16 -15.79 39.70
N ALA A 243 1.26 -15.10 38.99
CA ALA A 243 0.90 -15.39 37.60
C ALA A 243 2.03 -15.17 36.58
N ARG A 244 3.22 -14.76 37.07
CA ARG A 244 4.42 -14.56 36.28
C ARG A 244 4.20 -13.61 35.11
N VAL A 245 3.39 -12.58 35.34
CA VAL A 245 3.08 -11.57 34.31
C VAL A 245 4.36 -10.80 33.91
N GLY A 246 5.32 -10.67 34.83
CA GLY A 246 6.64 -10.08 34.61
C GLY A 246 7.71 -11.02 34.04
N SER A 247 7.40 -12.27 33.67
CA SER A 247 8.37 -13.15 33.00
C SER A 247 7.93 -13.42 31.56
N CYS A 248 8.56 -12.75 30.60
CA CYS A 248 8.39 -13.07 29.19
C CYS A 248 9.46 -14.08 28.75
N ALA A 249 9.05 -15.24 28.25
CA ALA A 249 9.97 -16.29 27.80
C ALA A 249 9.90 -16.58 26.29
N LEU A 250 8.77 -16.30 25.64
CA LEU A 250 8.56 -16.66 24.24
C LEU A 250 9.16 -15.62 23.30
N VAL A 251 10.19 -16.03 22.57
CA VAL A 251 10.64 -15.35 21.36
C VAL A 251 9.72 -15.80 20.22
N LEU A 252 8.88 -14.89 19.73
CA LEU A 252 8.03 -15.19 18.58
C LEU A 252 8.88 -15.20 17.30
N ASN A 253 8.58 -16.13 16.41
CA ASN A 253 8.99 -16.06 15.01
C ASN A 253 7.76 -16.27 14.11
N GLU A 254 7.88 -15.90 12.84
CA GLU A 254 6.77 -15.92 11.88
C GLU A 254 6.18 -17.32 11.65
N LYS A 255 6.90 -18.40 11.99
CA LYS A 255 6.42 -19.77 11.84
C LYS A 255 5.49 -20.21 12.97
N ILE A 256 5.54 -19.53 14.12
CA ILE A 256 4.80 -19.92 15.33
C ILE A 256 3.42 -19.26 15.35
N MET A 257 3.29 -18.03 14.83
CA MET A 257 2.06 -17.25 14.88
C MET A 257 1.32 -17.26 13.55
N LYS A 258 0.02 -17.61 13.55
CA LYS A 258 -0.86 -17.50 12.40
C LYS A 258 -1.89 -16.41 12.64
N VAL A 259 -1.94 -15.43 11.76
CA VAL A 259 -3.00 -14.42 11.87
C VAL A 259 -4.31 -15.02 11.39
N THR A 260 -5.32 -15.03 12.24
CA THR A 260 -6.65 -15.56 11.90
C THR A 260 -7.66 -14.44 11.76
N LEU A 261 -8.35 -14.41 10.63
CA LEU A 261 -9.54 -13.59 10.40
C LEU A 261 -10.81 -14.42 10.59
N SER A 262 -11.89 -13.78 11.02
CA SER A 262 -13.22 -14.38 11.00
C SER A 262 -13.64 -14.77 9.58
N PRO A 263 -14.51 -15.79 9.41
CA PRO A 263 -15.01 -16.18 8.09
C PRO A 263 -15.63 -15.02 7.32
N LYS A 264 -16.36 -14.13 8.01
CA LYS A 264 -16.96 -12.93 7.40
C LYS A 264 -15.90 -11.94 6.94
N ALA A 265 -14.90 -11.64 7.75
CA ALA A 265 -13.79 -10.79 7.35
C ALA A 265 -13.01 -11.35 6.16
N ARG A 266 -12.79 -12.68 6.13
CA ARG A 266 -12.21 -13.37 4.97
C ARG A 266 -13.07 -13.18 3.72
N LEU A 267 -14.38 -13.40 3.81
CA LEU A 267 -15.30 -13.20 2.68
C LEU A 267 -15.31 -11.75 2.20
N VAL A 268 -15.26 -10.77 3.12
CA VAL A 268 -15.15 -9.35 2.75
C VAL A 268 -13.83 -9.10 2.02
N LEU A 269 -12.70 -9.57 2.53
CA LEU A 269 -11.41 -9.45 1.83
C LEU A 269 -11.43 -10.13 0.46
N LEU A 270 -12.02 -11.32 0.36
CA LEU A 270 -12.19 -12.04 -0.89
C LEU A 270 -13.08 -11.28 -1.87
N SER A 271 -14.17 -10.67 -1.41
CA SER A 271 -15.05 -9.87 -2.27
C SER A 271 -14.39 -8.58 -2.75
N ILE A 272 -13.60 -7.93 -1.90
CA ILE A 272 -12.76 -6.79 -2.27
C ILE A 272 -11.81 -7.25 -3.38
N TYR A 273 -11.14 -8.37 -3.16
CA TYR A 273 -10.18 -8.93 -4.10
C TYR A 273 -10.79 -9.36 -5.43
N GLN A 274 -11.89 -10.10 -5.41
CA GLN A 274 -12.64 -10.52 -6.60
C GLN A 274 -13.13 -9.32 -7.36
N LYS A 275 -13.70 -8.32 -6.67
CA LYS A 275 -14.08 -7.07 -7.32
C LYS A 275 -12.88 -6.43 -7.99
N TYR A 276 -11.67 -6.46 -7.43
CA TYR A 276 -10.48 -5.95 -8.12
C TYR A 276 -10.05 -6.79 -9.31
N LEU A 277 -10.02 -8.11 -9.18
CA LEU A 277 -9.69 -9.04 -10.26
C LEU A 277 -10.66 -8.92 -11.45
N ASP A 278 -11.94 -8.86 -11.15
CA ASP A 278 -13.03 -8.82 -12.13
C ASP A 278 -13.30 -7.41 -12.61
N SER A 279 -12.89 -6.39 -11.84
CA SER A 279 -13.12 -5.02 -12.26
C SER A 279 -12.25 -4.71 -13.48
N THR A 280 -12.97 -4.43 -14.55
CA THR A 280 -12.54 -3.47 -15.57
C THR A 280 -11.88 -2.25 -14.95
N TYR A 281 -12.13 -1.87 -13.70
CA TYR A 281 -11.47 -0.75 -13.00
C TYR A 281 -9.93 -0.84 -12.99
N PHE A 282 -9.31 -1.97 -12.62
CA PHE A 282 -7.85 -2.06 -12.61
C PHE A 282 -7.28 -1.99 -14.03
N GLU A 283 -7.89 -2.72 -14.96
CA GLU A 283 -7.58 -2.63 -16.38
C GLU A 283 -7.84 -1.23 -16.94
N ASN A 284 -8.86 -0.51 -16.46
CA ASN A 284 -9.25 0.82 -16.91
C ASN A 284 -8.31 1.87 -16.35
N GLU A 285 -7.81 1.73 -15.12
CA GLU A 285 -6.76 2.62 -14.60
C GLU A 285 -5.43 2.37 -15.28
N LEU A 286 -5.10 1.11 -15.57
CA LEU A 286 -3.95 0.79 -16.42
C LEU A 286 -4.14 1.35 -17.83
N LYS A 287 -5.32 1.18 -18.43
CA LYS A 287 -5.67 1.75 -19.74
C LYS A 287 -5.68 3.27 -19.70
N GLN A 288 -6.08 3.92 -18.62
CA GLN A 288 -6.03 5.37 -18.47
C GLN A 288 -4.60 5.87 -18.24
N MET A 289 -3.79 5.17 -17.46
CA MET A 289 -2.36 5.48 -17.35
C MET A 289 -1.67 5.31 -18.70
N LEU A 290 -1.98 4.23 -19.42
CA LEU A 290 -1.55 4.01 -20.80
C LEU A 290 -2.07 5.08 -21.74
N ALA A 291 -3.34 5.48 -21.64
CA ALA A 291 -3.93 6.52 -22.48
C ALA A 291 -3.35 7.89 -22.15
N ARG A 292 -2.95 8.17 -20.90
CA ARG A 292 -2.24 9.39 -20.53
C ARG A 292 -0.80 9.38 -21.01
N LEU A 293 -0.14 8.23 -21.00
CA LEU A 293 1.15 8.04 -21.65
C LEU A 293 0.97 8.27 -23.16
N GLU A 294 0.07 7.52 -23.80
CA GLU A 294 -0.27 7.67 -25.21
C GLU A 294 -0.64 9.12 -25.54
N GLN A 295 -1.46 9.82 -24.75
CA GLN A 295 -1.82 11.24 -24.96
C GLN A 295 -0.64 12.19 -24.78
N TYR A 296 0.23 11.93 -23.80
CA TYR A 296 1.49 12.65 -23.64
C TYR A 296 2.39 12.47 -24.88
N PHE A 297 2.24 11.36 -25.61
CA PHE A 297 2.96 11.07 -26.85
C PHE A 297 2.19 11.43 -28.15
N GLU A 298 0.86 11.41 -28.14
CA GLU A 298 -0.07 11.85 -29.20
C GLU A 298 -0.15 13.39 -29.27
N ILE A 299 0.69 14.09 -28.51
CA ILE A 299 1.24 15.38 -28.95
C ILE A 299 2.18 15.14 -30.16
N ASP A 300 1.67 14.38 -31.14
CA ASP A 300 2.30 13.76 -32.30
C ASP A 300 2.65 14.79 -33.39
N ASP A 301 2.22 16.05 -33.26
CA ASP A 301 2.63 17.13 -34.17
C ASP A 301 3.64 18.10 -33.51
N TYR A 302 3.72 18.14 -32.18
CA TYR A 302 4.62 19.08 -31.49
C TYR A 302 6.00 18.47 -31.26
N VAL A 303 6.07 17.20 -30.81
CA VAL A 303 7.34 16.48 -30.61
C VAL A 303 8.08 16.28 -31.94
N PHE A 304 7.33 16.13 -33.03
CA PHE A 304 7.90 16.08 -34.38
C PHE A 304 8.19 17.48 -34.96
N SER A 305 7.99 18.55 -34.20
CA SER A 305 8.55 19.87 -34.49
C SER A 305 9.77 20.22 -33.63
N SER A 306 10.05 19.40 -32.62
CA SER A 306 11.16 19.54 -31.68
C SER A 306 12.53 19.35 -32.33
N THR A 307 13.53 19.91 -31.67
CA THR A 307 14.95 19.70 -31.98
C THR A 307 15.36 18.25 -31.71
N ASP A 308 16.46 17.78 -32.32
CA ASP A 308 16.94 16.41 -32.07
C ASP A 308 17.37 16.20 -30.61
N ASP A 309 17.82 17.26 -29.95
CA ASP A 309 18.24 17.21 -28.55
C ASP A 309 17.04 16.91 -27.63
N GLU A 310 15.92 17.60 -27.84
CA GLU A 310 14.65 17.32 -27.14
C GLU A 310 14.14 15.89 -27.41
N LEU A 311 14.27 15.40 -28.65
CA LEU A 311 13.88 14.02 -29.00
C LEU A 311 14.78 12.97 -28.31
N ASN A 312 16.07 13.28 -28.16
CA ASN A 312 17.02 12.39 -27.48
C ASN A 312 16.81 12.37 -25.96
N ASP A 313 16.51 13.51 -25.34
CA ASP A 313 16.17 13.59 -23.92
C ASP A 313 14.89 12.80 -23.63
N GLU A 314 13.86 12.95 -24.48
CA GLU A 314 12.60 12.21 -24.33
C GLU A 314 12.79 10.69 -24.52
N LYS A 315 13.63 10.29 -25.48
CA LYS A 315 14.05 8.90 -25.65
C LYS A 315 14.78 8.36 -24.42
N GLN A 316 15.61 9.17 -23.77
CA GLN A 316 16.31 8.77 -22.55
C GLN A 316 15.31 8.58 -21.39
N ASN A 317 14.33 9.47 -21.25
CA ASN A 317 13.24 9.33 -20.27
C ASN A 317 12.44 8.04 -20.50
N LEU A 318 12.07 7.75 -21.75
CA LEU A 318 11.38 6.51 -22.13
C LEU A 318 12.19 5.26 -21.79
N ARG A 319 13.51 5.27 -22.04
CA ARG A 319 14.40 4.17 -21.66
C ARG A 319 14.49 4.01 -20.14
N HIS A 320 14.50 5.10 -19.39
CA HIS A 320 14.44 5.03 -17.92
C HIS A 320 13.13 4.41 -17.43
N VAL A 321 11.99 4.81 -17.99
CA VAL A 321 10.67 4.22 -17.68
C VAL A 321 10.63 2.75 -18.06
N LEU A 322 11.07 2.39 -19.27
CA LEU A 322 11.08 1.01 -19.75
C LEU A 322 11.98 0.14 -18.87
N ASN A 323 13.19 0.61 -18.57
CA ASN A 323 14.11 -0.11 -17.69
C ASN A 323 13.57 -0.22 -16.27
N ALA A 324 12.89 0.82 -15.75
CA ALA A 324 12.24 0.74 -14.45
C ALA A 324 11.15 -0.33 -14.46
N VAL A 325 10.24 -0.31 -15.44
CA VAL A 325 9.15 -1.30 -15.57
C VAL A 325 9.71 -2.72 -15.79
N GLN A 326 10.71 -2.89 -16.64
CA GLN A 326 11.33 -4.19 -16.94
C GLN A 326 12.13 -4.73 -15.76
N ASN A 327 12.96 -3.89 -15.12
CA ASN A 327 13.66 -4.26 -13.90
C ASN A 327 12.67 -4.63 -12.79
N GLU A 328 11.49 -4.02 -12.79
CA GLU A 328 10.47 -4.31 -11.79
C GLU A 328 9.70 -5.60 -12.08
N ILE A 329 9.40 -5.89 -13.35
CA ILE A 329 8.91 -7.21 -13.79
C ILE A 329 9.94 -8.30 -13.43
N GLN A 330 11.24 -8.02 -13.62
CA GLN A 330 12.31 -8.95 -13.29
C GLN A 330 12.56 -9.09 -11.78
N LYS A 331 12.47 -7.99 -11.01
CA LYS A 331 12.63 -8.00 -9.55
C LYS A 331 11.43 -8.66 -8.86
N ASN A 332 10.24 -8.62 -9.44
CA ASN A 332 9.03 -9.08 -8.78
C ASN A 332 8.42 -10.35 -9.37
N MET A 333 9.02 -11.47 -8.96
CA MET A 333 8.26 -12.65 -8.52
C MET A 333 8.03 -12.66 -6.98
N LEU A 334 8.56 -11.69 -6.20
CA LEU A 334 8.57 -11.79 -4.73
C LEU A 334 8.11 -10.57 -3.93
N ASN A 335 8.04 -9.33 -4.46
CA ASN A 335 7.79 -8.18 -3.59
C ASN A 335 7.03 -7.00 -4.23
N LEU A 336 5.69 -7.05 -4.22
CA LEU A 336 4.79 -5.95 -4.65
C LEU A 336 5.09 -4.57 -4.02
N ASN A 337 5.92 -4.52 -2.98
CA ASN A 337 6.30 -3.33 -2.22
C ASN A 337 7.10 -2.28 -3.03
N ASP A 338 7.91 -2.69 -4.02
CA ASP A 338 8.84 -1.79 -4.72
C ASP A 338 8.21 -1.12 -5.97
N ILE A 339 7.06 -1.66 -6.42
CA ILE A 339 6.44 -1.31 -7.69
C ILE A 339 5.76 0.06 -7.65
N GLY A 340 4.93 0.30 -6.64
CA GLY A 340 4.17 1.55 -6.51
C GLY A 340 5.08 2.76 -6.35
N ASP A 341 6.12 2.64 -5.52
CA ASP A 341 7.07 3.72 -5.26
C ASP A 341 7.98 3.97 -6.48
N SER A 342 8.39 2.92 -7.20
CA SER A 342 9.20 3.06 -8.42
C SER A 342 8.40 3.67 -9.57
N LEU A 343 7.15 3.26 -9.78
CA LEU A 343 6.27 3.84 -10.81
C LEU A 343 5.97 5.31 -10.52
N THR A 344 5.67 5.66 -9.26
CA THR A 344 5.35 7.04 -8.86
C THR A 344 6.56 7.97 -9.00
N LYS A 345 7.78 7.46 -8.80
CA LYS A 345 9.02 8.24 -8.98
C LYS A 345 9.44 8.38 -10.44
N SER A 346 9.11 7.39 -11.28
CA SER A 346 9.61 7.31 -12.66
C SER A 346 8.65 7.87 -13.70
N LEU A 347 7.36 8.03 -13.36
CA LEU A 347 6.33 8.54 -14.27
C LEU A 347 5.84 9.90 -13.79
N PRO A 348 5.64 10.89 -14.68
CA PRO A 348 4.98 12.16 -14.37
C PRO A 348 3.45 11.98 -14.25
N ILE A 349 2.98 10.78 -13.88
CA ILE A 349 1.57 10.42 -13.82
C ILE A 349 1.27 10.02 -12.39
N THR A 350 0.52 10.86 -11.71
CA THR A 350 0.01 10.55 -10.37
C THR A 350 -1.07 9.47 -10.52
N PRO A 351 -0.88 8.25 -9.98
CA PRO A 351 -1.94 7.24 -9.95
C PRO A 351 -3.15 7.80 -9.19
N SER A 352 -4.35 7.32 -9.51
CA SER A 352 -5.54 7.81 -8.82
C SER A 352 -5.45 7.49 -7.32
N PRO A 353 -5.95 8.37 -6.42
CA PRO A 353 -5.93 8.13 -4.98
C PRO A 353 -6.58 6.79 -4.60
N LEU A 354 -7.62 6.38 -5.32
CA LEU A 354 -8.31 5.11 -5.10
C LEU A 354 -7.42 3.91 -5.48
N PHE A 355 -6.64 4.00 -6.57
CA PHE A 355 -5.63 2.98 -6.92
C PHE A 355 -4.57 2.85 -5.83
N VAL A 356 -4.00 3.97 -5.36
CA VAL A 356 -2.98 3.95 -4.29
C VAL A 356 -3.53 3.37 -3.00
N ARG A 357 -4.73 3.82 -2.57
CA ARG A 357 -5.41 3.28 -1.37
C ARG A 357 -5.63 1.78 -1.49
N THR A 358 -6.15 1.34 -2.62
CA THR A 358 -6.42 -0.06 -2.90
C THR A 358 -5.17 -0.92 -2.88
N PHE A 359 -4.14 -0.49 -3.60
CA PHE A 359 -2.88 -1.21 -3.70
C PHE A 359 -2.23 -1.34 -2.32
N THR A 360 -2.36 -0.30 -1.50
CA THR A 360 -1.92 -0.31 -0.11
C THR A 360 -2.70 -1.32 0.73
N VAL A 361 -4.03 -1.40 0.57
CA VAL A 361 -4.86 -2.42 1.23
C VAL A 361 -4.43 -3.83 0.82
N LEU A 362 -4.26 -4.08 -0.47
CA LEU A 362 -3.80 -5.38 -0.99
C LEU A 362 -2.40 -5.72 -0.47
N ARG A 363 -1.49 -4.76 -0.44
CA ARG A 363 -0.14 -4.88 0.13
C ARG A 363 -0.19 -5.25 1.61
N MET A 364 -1.09 -4.64 2.38
CA MET A 364 -1.24 -4.96 3.80
C MET A 364 -1.81 -6.35 4.01
N ILE A 365 -2.74 -6.79 3.17
CA ILE A 365 -3.34 -8.12 3.24
C ILE A 365 -2.34 -9.20 2.82
N ASP A 366 -1.66 -9.05 1.68
CA ASP A 366 -0.74 -10.06 1.15
C ASP A 366 0.48 -10.28 2.07
N ASN A 367 1.03 -9.21 2.65
CA ASN A 367 2.18 -9.31 3.55
C ASN A 367 1.85 -9.84 4.97
N ASN A 368 0.58 -9.80 5.40
CA ASN A 368 0.24 -10.04 6.81
C ASN A 368 -0.82 -11.13 7.05
N LEU A 369 -1.64 -11.47 6.06
CA LEU A 369 -2.85 -12.28 6.28
C LEU A 369 -2.89 -13.60 5.50
N LEU A 370 -1.76 -14.01 4.90
CA LEU A 370 -1.60 -15.28 4.18
C LEU A 370 -2.80 -15.57 3.26
N MET A 371 -2.88 -14.82 2.16
CA MET A 371 -3.83 -15.10 1.09
C MET A 371 -3.67 -16.55 0.61
N GLU A 372 -4.78 -17.20 0.22
CA GLU A 372 -4.68 -18.50 -0.45
C GLU A 372 -3.79 -18.36 -1.70
N GLU A 373 -2.79 -19.24 -1.79
CA GLU A 373 -1.75 -19.20 -2.83
C GLU A 373 -2.34 -19.16 -4.24
N VAL A 374 -3.46 -19.85 -4.44
CA VAL A 374 -4.24 -19.87 -5.70
C VAL A 374 -4.71 -18.47 -6.10
N ILE A 375 -5.24 -17.72 -5.12
CA ILE A 375 -5.80 -16.39 -5.33
C ILE A 375 -4.68 -15.41 -5.66
N LYS A 376 -3.56 -15.52 -4.94
CA LYS A 376 -2.34 -14.75 -5.20
C LYS A 376 -1.80 -15.01 -6.61
N ASN A 377 -1.65 -16.27 -7.00
CA ASN A 377 -1.13 -16.66 -8.30
C ASN A 377 -2.01 -16.17 -9.46
N LYS A 378 -3.33 -16.22 -9.31
CA LYS A 378 -4.26 -15.70 -10.33
C LYS A 378 -4.12 -14.19 -10.56
N PHE A 379 -3.93 -13.42 -9.48
CA PHE A 379 -3.69 -11.98 -9.58
C PHE A 379 -2.34 -11.65 -10.18
N ILE A 380 -1.28 -12.35 -9.73
CA ILE A 380 0.07 -12.18 -10.30
C ILE A 380 0.03 -12.44 -11.80
N SER A 381 -0.60 -13.53 -12.26
CA SER A 381 -0.74 -13.83 -13.69
C SER A 381 -1.45 -12.71 -14.47
N LYS A 382 -2.62 -12.24 -14.00
CA LYS A 382 -3.37 -11.17 -14.68
C LYS A 382 -2.60 -9.84 -14.68
N TYR A 383 -1.88 -9.56 -13.59
CA TYR A 383 -1.02 -8.39 -13.46
C TYR A 383 0.17 -8.44 -14.40
N GLU A 384 0.85 -9.59 -14.49
CA GLU A 384 1.95 -9.84 -15.43
C GLU A 384 1.52 -9.67 -16.88
N GLU A 385 0.35 -10.20 -17.26
CA GLU A 385 -0.20 -10.02 -18.61
C GLU A 385 -0.41 -8.54 -18.94
N SER A 386 -0.94 -7.78 -17.98
CA SER A 386 -1.16 -6.34 -18.14
C SER A 386 0.16 -5.57 -18.27
N LEU A 387 1.16 -5.89 -17.44
CA LEU A 387 2.48 -5.27 -17.50
C LEU A 387 3.22 -5.62 -18.80
N LYS A 388 3.14 -6.88 -19.27
CA LYS A 388 3.72 -7.29 -20.55
C LYS A 388 3.12 -6.50 -21.71
N SER A 389 1.80 -6.28 -21.70
CA SER A 389 1.14 -5.44 -22.71
C SER A 389 1.64 -4.00 -22.69
N ILE A 390 1.87 -3.41 -21.51
CA ILE A 390 2.46 -2.06 -21.39
C ILE A 390 3.88 -2.04 -21.97
N VAL A 391 4.73 -2.98 -21.58
CA VAL A 391 6.12 -3.06 -22.07
C VAL A 391 6.13 -3.18 -23.59
N GLU A 392 5.25 -3.99 -24.17
CA GLU A 392 5.14 -4.13 -25.62
C GLU A 392 4.75 -2.81 -26.30
N LYS A 393 3.77 -2.08 -25.75
CA LYS A 393 3.35 -0.76 -26.27
C LYS A 393 4.48 0.27 -26.18
N VAL A 394 5.13 0.40 -25.03
CA VAL A 394 6.25 1.34 -24.82
C VAL A 394 7.44 0.98 -25.72
N THR A 395 7.71 -0.31 -25.92
CA THR A 395 8.76 -0.77 -26.84
C THR A 395 8.44 -0.39 -28.28
N LYS A 396 7.19 -0.63 -28.75
CA LYS A 396 6.75 -0.21 -30.08
C LYS A 396 6.89 1.29 -30.29
N LEU A 397 6.55 2.09 -29.29
CA LEU A 397 6.70 3.54 -29.32
C LEU A 397 8.18 3.97 -29.41
N SER A 398 9.05 3.39 -28.58
CA SER A 398 10.49 3.65 -28.64
C SER A 398 11.06 3.34 -30.02
N THR A 399 10.61 2.25 -30.67
CA THR A 399 11.04 1.89 -32.03
C THR A 399 10.59 2.92 -33.06
N LYS A 400 9.36 3.43 -32.96
CA LYS A 400 8.86 4.50 -33.86
C LYS A 400 9.70 5.77 -33.75
N ILE A 401 10.07 6.18 -32.53
CA ILE A 401 10.96 7.34 -32.31
C ILE A 401 12.32 7.11 -32.96
N ASP A 402 12.88 5.90 -32.84
CA ASP A 402 14.15 5.55 -33.48
C ASP A 402 14.08 5.60 -35.02
N GLU A 403 12.95 5.19 -35.61
CA GLU A 403 12.72 5.26 -37.05
C GLU A 403 12.59 6.70 -37.56
N GLU A 404 11.92 7.57 -36.80
CA GLU A 404 11.82 8.99 -37.13
C GLU A 404 13.18 9.69 -37.10
N ILE A 405 13.96 9.50 -36.03
CA ILE A 405 15.32 10.06 -35.91
C ILE A 405 16.17 9.64 -37.10
N LYS A 406 16.10 8.36 -37.50
CA LYS A 406 16.81 7.85 -38.68
C LYS A 406 16.35 8.53 -39.97
N THR A 407 15.05 8.77 -40.12
CA THR A 407 14.48 9.43 -41.31
C THR A 407 14.94 10.87 -41.41
N ARG A 408 14.90 11.64 -40.31
CA ARG A 408 15.44 13.02 -40.25
C ARG A 408 16.93 13.09 -40.56
N ASN A 409 17.70 12.15 -40.04
CA ASN A 409 19.13 12.09 -40.31
C ASN A 409 19.40 11.81 -41.79
N ARG A 410 18.62 10.92 -42.42
CA ARG A 410 18.70 10.71 -43.88
C ARG A 410 18.35 11.97 -44.65
N ASP A 411 17.26 12.65 -44.28
CA ASP A 411 16.84 13.88 -44.97
C ASP A 411 17.89 14.99 -44.85
N ARG A 412 18.56 15.09 -43.69
CA ARG A 412 19.71 15.99 -43.51
C ARG A 412 20.90 15.61 -44.37
N GLU A 413 21.23 14.33 -44.47
CA GLU A 413 22.32 13.86 -45.34
C GLU A 413 21.99 14.07 -46.83
N VAL A 414 20.74 13.85 -47.24
CA VAL A 414 20.26 14.16 -48.60
C VAL A 414 20.31 15.66 -48.86
N PHE A 415 19.93 16.48 -47.88
CA PHE A 415 20.02 17.95 -47.98
C PHE A 415 21.47 18.41 -48.06
N LYS A 416 22.38 17.88 -47.24
CA LYS A 416 23.82 18.16 -47.33
C LYS A 416 24.39 17.73 -48.67
N ALA A 417 24.08 16.53 -49.15
CA ALA A 417 24.51 16.03 -50.45
C ALA A 417 23.97 16.91 -51.59
N SER A 418 22.71 17.35 -51.50
CA SER A 418 22.09 18.26 -52.47
C SER A 418 22.67 19.67 -52.40
N ALA A 419 23.03 20.16 -51.22
CA ALA A 419 23.70 21.45 -51.03
C ALA A 419 25.15 21.41 -51.51
N ILE A 420 25.85 20.29 -51.37
CA ILE A 420 27.19 20.08 -51.93
C ILE A 420 27.10 19.98 -53.45
N ALA A 421 26.20 19.17 -54.00
CA ALA A 421 25.99 19.05 -55.44
C ALA A 421 25.53 20.37 -56.07
N GLY A 422 24.62 21.09 -55.38
CA GLY A 422 24.14 22.41 -55.76
C GLY A 422 25.17 23.52 -55.56
N GLY A 423 26.07 23.41 -54.57
CA GLY A 423 27.16 24.34 -54.33
C GLY A 423 28.29 24.22 -55.35
N VAL A 424 28.52 23.03 -55.89
CA VAL A 424 29.41 22.82 -57.05
C VAL A 424 28.82 23.44 -58.33
N GLY A 425 27.49 23.54 -58.45
CA GLY A 425 26.82 24.29 -59.53
C GLY A 425 26.67 25.80 -59.27
N GLY A 426 26.44 26.20 -58.02
CA GLY A 426 26.18 27.59 -57.60
C GLY A 426 27.44 28.45 -57.50
N GLY A 427 28.60 27.85 -57.22
CA GLY A 427 29.89 28.54 -57.29
C GLY A 427 30.22 29.05 -58.70
N ALA A 428 29.76 28.37 -59.75
CA ALA A 428 29.94 28.82 -61.13
C ALA A 428 28.98 29.97 -61.51
N ALA A 429 27.77 30.02 -60.94
CA ALA A 429 26.79 31.06 -61.23
C ALA A 429 27.12 32.40 -60.54
N VAL A 430 27.58 32.38 -59.29
CA VAL A 430 27.94 33.61 -58.54
C VAL A 430 29.26 34.21 -59.06
N VAL A 431 30.22 33.39 -59.46
CA VAL A 431 31.45 33.86 -60.13
C VAL A 431 31.15 34.35 -61.55
N GLY A 432 30.22 33.70 -62.26
CA GLY A 432 29.75 34.11 -63.58
C GLY A 432 29.08 35.49 -63.58
N GLU A 433 28.24 35.80 -62.61
CA GLU A 433 27.52 37.10 -62.57
C GLU A 433 28.41 38.27 -62.10
N VAL A 434 29.39 38.00 -61.22
CA VAL A 434 30.42 38.98 -60.84
C VAL A 434 31.38 39.25 -62.00
N LEU A 435 31.80 38.22 -62.76
CA LEU A 435 32.62 38.41 -63.97
C LEU A 435 31.84 39.06 -65.12
N PHE A 436 30.54 38.77 -65.28
CA PHE A 436 29.71 39.37 -66.33
C PHE A 436 29.46 40.87 -66.08
N ARG A 437 29.29 41.29 -64.82
CA ARG A 437 29.21 42.72 -64.46
C ARG A 437 30.55 43.46 -64.53
N THR A 438 31.67 42.74 -64.37
CA THR A 438 33.00 43.34 -64.49
C THR A 438 33.44 43.45 -65.96
N CYS A 439 32.96 42.57 -66.84
CA CYS A 439 33.29 42.59 -68.28
C CYS A 439 32.33 43.43 -69.15
N SER A 440 31.15 43.83 -68.70
CA SER A 440 30.25 44.69 -69.50
C SER A 440 30.68 46.16 -69.59
N ASN A 441 31.72 46.57 -68.84
CA ASN A 441 32.30 47.92 -68.91
C ASN A 441 33.62 47.99 -69.72
N ALA A 442 34.08 46.88 -70.32
CA ALA A 442 35.40 46.80 -70.96
C ALA A 442 35.41 46.35 -72.44
N ALA A 443 34.27 46.24 -73.12
CA ALA A 443 34.22 45.82 -74.53
C ALA A 443 33.44 46.79 -75.43
N ARG A 444 33.90 48.05 -75.49
CA ARG A 444 33.84 48.87 -76.70
C ARG A 444 35.27 48.99 -77.21
N LEU A 445 35.72 48.04 -78.02
CA LEU A 445 36.80 48.16 -79.03
C LEU A 445 37.11 46.77 -79.62
N ALA A 446 37.23 46.74 -80.95
CA ALA A 446 37.84 45.72 -81.82
C ALA A 446 37.07 44.41 -82.18
N SER A 447 36.57 44.43 -83.43
CA SER A 447 36.67 43.46 -84.56
C SER A 447 36.56 41.92 -84.38
N PRO A 448 36.14 41.20 -85.45
CA PRO A 448 35.54 39.88 -85.37
C PRO A 448 36.54 38.76 -85.65
N PHE A 449 36.59 37.70 -84.83
CA PHE A 449 36.83 36.31 -85.25
C PHE A 449 36.73 35.40 -84.01
N GLY A 450 35.94 34.33 -84.11
CA GLY A 450 35.97 33.23 -83.12
C GLY A 450 34.61 32.78 -82.59
N LEU A 451 33.68 32.43 -83.48
CA LEU A 451 32.40 31.80 -83.14
C LEU A 451 32.51 30.27 -83.25
N VAL A 452 33.05 29.58 -82.24
CA VAL A 452 32.78 28.15 -81.99
C VAL A 452 32.92 27.87 -80.48
N GLY A 453 31.81 27.87 -79.74
CA GLY A 453 31.81 27.47 -78.32
C GLY A 453 30.76 28.14 -77.44
N LEU A 454 29.50 28.23 -77.86
CA LEU A 454 28.45 28.82 -77.02
C LEU A 454 27.06 28.16 -77.19
N ILE A 455 27.01 26.83 -77.20
CA ILE A 455 25.74 26.08 -77.17
C ILE A 455 25.63 25.14 -75.93
N GLY A 456 26.68 25.00 -75.12
CA GLY A 456 26.66 24.12 -73.93
C GLY A 456 26.14 24.72 -72.62
N SER A 457 26.13 26.05 -72.47
CA SER A 457 25.95 26.71 -71.15
C SER A 457 24.57 27.33 -70.89
N VAL A 458 23.67 27.37 -71.88
CA VAL A 458 22.32 27.95 -71.70
C VAL A 458 21.30 26.91 -71.21
N VAL A 459 21.53 25.61 -71.41
CA VAL A 459 20.57 24.56 -70.99
C VAL A 459 20.72 24.20 -69.51
N GLY A 460 21.89 24.40 -68.89
CA GLY A 460 22.12 24.10 -67.47
C GLY A 460 21.57 25.15 -66.49
N GLY A 461 21.52 26.43 -66.89
CA GLY A 461 21.07 27.53 -66.02
C GLY A 461 19.56 27.60 -65.81
N ILE A 462 18.77 27.10 -66.77
CA ILE A 462 17.30 27.16 -66.71
C ILE A 462 16.73 26.05 -65.82
N GLY A 463 17.42 24.91 -65.67
CA GLY A 463 16.98 23.81 -64.80
C GLY A 463 17.12 24.10 -63.29
N ALA A 464 18.20 24.79 -62.90
CA ALA A 464 18.49 25.07 -61.49
C ALA A 464 17.59 26.20 -60.91
N SER A 465 17.22 27.19 -61.72
CA SER A 465 16.29 28.25 -61.30
C SER A 465 14.85 27.75 -61.17
N ALA A 466 14.43 26.80 -62.01
CA ALA A 466 13.12 26.15 -61.91
C ALA A 466 12.97 25.26 -60.66
N ALA A 467 14.02 24.51 -60.29
CA ALA A 467 14.01 23.67 -59.09
C ALA A 467 13.99 24.50 -57.79
N GLY A 468 14.77 25.60 -57.73
CA GLY A 468 14.79 26.51 -56.58
C GLY A 468 13.47 27.26 -56.36
N THR A 469 12.83 27.72 -57.45
CA THR A 469 11.52 28.36 -57.38
C THR A 469 10.41 27.37 -57.01
N SER A 470 10.44 26.15 -57.54
CA SER A 470 9.46 25.11 -57.19
C SER A 470 9.56 24.70 -55.71
N TYR A 471 10.76 24.67 -55.12
CA TYR A 471 10.95 24.39 -53.70
C TYR A 471 10.47 25.54 -52.78
N LEU A 472 10.76 26.79 -53.13
CA LEU A 472 10.25 27.94 -52.38
C LEU A 472 8.72 28.02 -52.41
N VAL A 473 8.11 27.74 -53.57
CA VAL A 473 6.66 27.64 -53.73
C VAL A 473 6.08 26.49 -52.91
N GLN A 474 6.76 25.33 -52.85
CA GLN A 474 6.30 24.19 -52.06
C GLN A 474 6.39 24.46 -50.54
N LYS A 475 7.45 25.13 -50.08
CA LYS A 475 7.63 25.55 -48.68
C LYS A 475 6.61 26.62 -48.27
N GLU A 476 6.33 27.58 -49.15
CA GLU A 476 5.31 28.60 -48.89
C GLU A 476 3.89 28.01 -48.91
N THR A 477 3.63 27.02 -49.77
CA THR A 477 2.37 26.28 -49.81
C THR A 477 2.16 25.45 -48.54
N GLN A 478 3.20 24.80 -48.01
CA GLN A 478 3.11 24.10 -46.73
C GLN A 478 2.88 25.07 -45.57
N ARG A 479 3.56 26.22 -45.56
CA ARG A 479 3.36 27.26 -44.53
C ARG A 479 1.92 27.79 -44.53
N LYS A 480 1.35 28.06 -45.71
CA LYS A 480 -0.05 28.48 -45.86
C LYS A 480 -1.05 27.39 -45.43
N ARG A 481 -0.75 26.11 -45.66
CA ARG A 481 -1.59 24.99 -45.18
C ARG A 481 -1.58 24.86 -43.66
N ILE A 482 -0.42 25.06 -43.02
CA ILE A 482 -0.30 25.07 -41.56
C ILE A 482 -1.05 26.26 -40.96
N GLU A 483 -0.92 27.45 -41.56
CA GLU A 483 -1.65 28.64 -41.10
C GLU A 483 -3.17 28.52 -41.30
N ALA A 484 -3.63 27.88 -42.38
CA ALA A 484 -5.05 27.61 -42.62
C ALA A 484 -5.64 26.65 -41.58
N ARG A 485 -4.91 25.56 -41.24
CA ARG A 485 -5.33 24.66 -40.14
C ARG A 485 -5.39 25.38 -38.79
N ARG A 486 -4.38 26.19 -38.48
CA ARG A 486 -4.37 27.01 -37.25
C ARG A 486 -5.51 28.03 -37.15
N ARG A 487 -6.09 28.45 -38.27
CA ARG A 487 -7.31 29.29 -38.27
C ARG A 487 -8.55 28.43 -38.03
N GLN A 488 -8.65 27.29 -38.70
CA GLN A 488 -9.76 26.35 -38.52
C GLN A 488 -9.86 25.83 -37.08
N ASP A 489 -8.73 25.48 -36.46
CA ASP A 489 -8.70 25.02 -35.07
C ASP A 489 -9.06 26.14 -34.08
N ARG A 490 -8.71 27.40 -34.41
CA ARG A 490 -9.12 28.57 -33.62
C ARG A 490 -10.61 28.85 -33.72
N GLU A 491 -11.19 28.76 -34.92
CA GLU A 491 -12.63 28.93 -35.12
C GLU A 491 -13.45 27.84 -34.40
N VAL A 492 -12.94 26.60 -34.34
CA VAL A 492 -13.56 25.53 -33.53
C VAL A 492 -13.47 25.81 -32.04
N TYR A 493 -12.35 26.33 -31.54
CA TYR A 493 -12.19 26.69 -30.14
C TYR A 493 -13.04 27.90 -29.72
N ASP A 494 -13.10 28.94 -30.55
CA ASP A 494 -13.88 30.14 -30.27
C ASP A 494 -15.40 29.85 -30.34
N GLY A 495 -15.83 28.95 -31.25
CA GLY A 495 -17.23 28.51 -31.33
C GLY A 495 -17.73 27.67 -30.15
N ILE A 496 -16.84 27.00 -29.41
CA ILE A 496 -17.19 26.24 -28.19
C ILE A 496 -17.41 27.16 -26.98
N PHE A 497 -16.87 28.39 -27.01
CA PHE A 497 -16.99 29.37 -25.92
C PHE A 497 -18.13 30.36 -26.07
N GLU A 498 -18.82 30.41 -27.21
CA GLU A 498 -20.04 31.25 -27.38
C GLU A 498 -21.36 30.50 -27.09
N GLU A 499 -21.33 29.17 -26.85
CA GLU A 499 -22.52 28.35 -26.53
C GLU A 499 -22.60 27.87 -25.06
N ASN A 500 -21.80 28.44 -24.14
CA ASN A 500 -21.99 28.35 -22.68
C ASN A 500 -21.98 29.75 -22.05
#